data_AF-A0AA36DJU7-F1
#
_entry.id   AF-A0AA36DJU7-F1
#
_cell.length_a   1.000
_cell.length_b   1.000
_cell.length_c   1.000
_cell.angle_alpha   90.00
_cell.angle_beta   90.00
_cell.angle_gamma   90.00
#
_symmetry.space_group_name_H-M   'P 1'
#
loop_
_entity.id
_entity.type
_entity.pdbx_description
1 polymer ?
#
loop_
_entity_poly.entity_id
_entity_poly.type
_entity_poly.pdbx_seq_one_letter_code
_entity_poly.pdbx_strand_id
1 'polypeptide(L)'
;MLLPAHLYGAVLLSDPRATFKSYWFGFLSTHERTFKMISMYKTSFEDRTYFLYWLPDPKIVGVCNGVNELYELAISEKDRADFVNVSETILPTIWRENMSNKAFTVSAISKSQCTVMFGTKNTIKLKANKDSHRMTEIVEEMLKCIESLNSSLEKLQRKGSVKKINDVIPVKRRKQPVRKIKWDED
;
A
#
# COMPACT_ATOMS: atom_id res chain seq x y z
N MET A 1 -15.30 -18.07 21.25
CA MET A 1 -15.02 -16.62 21.35
C MET A 1 -13.79 -16.32 20.50
N LEU A 2 -13.98 -15.55 19.43
CA LEU A 2 -12.98 -15.12 18.45
C LEU A 2 -12.63 -13.66 18.70
N LEU A 3 -11.34 -13.30 18.59
CA LEU A 3 -10.72 -12.01 18.19
C LEU A 3 -9.28 -11.92 18.75
N PRO A 4 -8.33 -11.19 18.12
CA PRO A 4 -8.03 -11.07 16.69
C PRO A 4 -6.54 -11.32 16.35
N ALA A 5 -6.31 -11.77 15.12
CA ALA A 5 -4.99 -11.94 14.52
C ALA A 5 -4.47 -10.61 13.94
N HIS A 6 -3.59 -9.92 14.66
CA HIS A 6 -2.71 -8.88 14.10
C HIS A 6 -1.32 -8.98 14.74
N LEU A 7 -0.59 -10.00 14.33
CA LEU A 7 0.85 -10.14 14.52
C LEU A 7 1.38 -10.81 13.25
N TYR A 8 1.84 -10.01 12.29
CA TYR A 8 2.76 -10.50 11.27
C TYR A 8 4.04 -9.70 11.38
N GLY A 9 5.06 -10.42 11.81
CA GLY A 9 6.36 -9.89 12.21
C GLY A 9 7.21 -9.46 11.03
N ALA A 10 8.02 -8.45 11.31
CA ALA A 10 9.21 -8.15 10.52
C ALA A 10 10.25 -9.25 10.79
N VAL A 11 10.73 -9.90 9.72
CA VAL A 11 11.91 -10.77 9.76
C VAL A 11 12.95 -10.20 8.80
N LEU A 12 14.17 -10.15 9.33
CA LEU A 12 15.35 -9.37 8.96
C LEU A 12 15.98 -9.69 7.59
N LEU A 13 16.66 -8.65 7.09
CA LEU A 13 17.80 -8.69 6.16
C LEU A 13 18.94 -9.53 6.74
N SER A 14 19.30 -10.62 6.05
CA SER A 14 20.68 -11.10 5.85
C SER A 14 20.67 -12.47 5.16
N ASP A 15 20.43 -12.50 3.84
CA ASP A 15 20.76 -13.65 2.99
C ASP A 15 20.91 -13.19 1.52
N PRO A 16 22.10 -13.30 0.89
CA PRO A 16 22.28 -12.98 -0.54
C PRO A 16 21.61 -14.00 -1.48
N ARG A 17 20.94 -15.03 -0.96
CA ARG A 17 20.07 -15.96 -1.70
C ARG A 17 18.58 -15.72 -1.44
N ALA A 18 18.20 -14.67 -0.71
CA ALA A 18 16.82 -14.30 -0.49
C ALA A 18 16.15 -13.91 -1.82
N THR A 19 15.45 -14.87 -2.42
CA THR A 19 14.43 -14.60 -3.43
C THR A 19 13.51 -13.51 -2.90
N PHE A 20 13.41 -12.41 -3.64
CA PHE A 20 12.62 -11.22 -3.31
C PHE A 20 11.20 -11.66 -2.95
N LYS A 21 10.93 -11.86 -1.65
CA LYS A 21 9.60 -12.19 -1.15
C LYS A 21 8.74 -10.97 -1.46
N SER A 22 7.60 -11.19 -2.11
CA SER A 22 6.66 -10.15 -2.51
C SER A 22 6.38 -9.19 -1.35
N TYR A 23 6.98 -8.00 -1.36
CA TYR A 23 6.72 -6.97 -0.36
C TYR A 23 5.47 -6.19 -0.76
N TRP A 24 4.47 -6.20 0.10
CA TRP A 24 3.26 -5.41 -0.04
C TRP A 24 3.41 -4.09 0.69
N PHE A 25 3.29 -2.95 -0.01
CA PHE A 25 3.16 -1.64 0.61
C PHE A 25 1.89 -0.97 0.11
N GLY A 26 0.76 -1.28 0.76
CA GLY A 26 -0.47 -0.53 0.63
C GLY A 26 -0.91 -0.03 2.00
N PHE A 27 -0.83 1.28 2.25
CA PHE A 27 -1.48 1.85 3.43
C PHE A 27 -2.01 3.28 3.21
N LEU A 28 -3.20 3.54 3.76
CA LEU A 28 -3.88 4.83 3.73
C LEU A 28 -3.22 5.81 4.69
N SER A 29 -2.72 6.93 4.16
CA SER A 29 -2.54 8.15 4.94
C SER A 29 -3.78 9.03 4.76
N THR A 30 -4.59 9.17 5.82
CA THR A 30 -5.73 10.11 5.90
C THR A 30 -5.29 11.50 6.35
N HIS A 31 -4.19 12.02 5.80
CA HIS A 31 -3.91 13.45 5.83
C HIS A 31 -3.30 13.88 4.50
N GLU A 32 -3.88 14.93 3.92
CA GLU A 32 -3.40 15.64 2.74
C GLU A 32 -1.89 15.89 2.81
N ARG A 33 -1.14 15.18 1.98
CA ARG A 33 -0.05 15.67 1.11
C ARG A 33 0.72 14.47 0.56
N THR A 34 0.77 14.40 -0.76
CA THR A 34 1.58 13.47 -1.58
C THR A 34 1.31 11.97 -1.39
N PHE A 35 0.44 11.41 -2.25
CA PHE A 35 0.35 9.97 -2.49
C PHE A 35 1.60 9.46 -3.22
N LYS A 36 2.76 9.41 -2.55
CA LYS A 36 3.92 8.63 -3.02
C LYS A 36 3.76 7.17 -2.59
N MET A 37 2.73 6.51 -3.11
CA MET A 37 2.55 5.07 -2.92
C MET A 37 3.14 4.35 -4.13
N ILE A 38 4.39 3.92 -3.99
CA ILE A 38 4.95 2.91 -4.88
C ILE A 38 4.19 1.60 -4.66
N SER A 39 3.84 0.91 -5.73
CA SER A 39 3.17 -0.40 -5.65
C SER A 39 3.95 -1.40 -6.46
N MET A 40 4.15 -2.60 -5.94
CA MET A 40 4.79 -3.69 -6.67
C MET A 40 4.18 -5.02 -6.25
N TYR A 41 4.00 -5.93 -7.19
CA TYR A 41 3.64 -7.31 -6.89
C TYR A 41 4.25 -8.29 -7.88
N LYS A 42 4.45 -9.52 -7.37
CA LYS A 42 4.90 -10.66 -8.15
C LYS A 42 3.80 -11.12 -9.11
N THR A 43 4.18 -11.38 -10.35
CA THR A 43 3.39 -11.97 -11.43
C THR A 43 4.22 -13.03 -12.16
N SER A 44 3.60 -13.77 -13.09
CA SER A 44 4.28 -14.82 -13.85
C SER A 44 3.83 -14.83 -15.31
N PHE A 45 4.76 -15.13 -16.21
CA PHE A 45 4.53 -15.29 -17.64
C PHE A 45 5.47 -16.38 -18.18
N GLU A 46 4.94 -17.37 -18.92
CA GLU A 46 5.72 -18.51 -19.46
C GLU A 46 6.66 -19.15 -18.43
N ASP A 47 6.14 -19.48 -17.25
CA ASP A 47 6.86 -20.05 -16.10
C ASP A 47 7.98 -19.19 -15.49
N ARG A 48 8.17 -17.96 -15.98
CA ARG A 48 9.11 -16.99 -15.42
C ARG A 48 8.42 -16.06 -14.43
N THR A 49 9.13 -15.71 -13.37
CA THR A 49 8.67 -14.73 -12.38
C THR A 49 9.03 -13.32 -12.83
N TYR A 50 8.04 -12.42 -12.74
CA TYR A 50 8.20 -10.99 -12.97
C TYR A 50 7.60 -10.20 -11.81
N PHE A 51 7.95 -8.92 -11.73
CA PHE A 51 7.40 -7.95 -10.79
C PHE A 51 6.80 -6.80 -11.58
N LEU A 52 5.49 -6.60 -11.46
CA LEU A 52 4.81 -5.42 -12.00
C LEU A 52 4.84 -4.33 -10.93
N TYR A 53 5.21 -3.12 -11.32
CA TYR A 53 5.31 -2.00 -10.39
C TYR A 53 4.77 -0.68 -10.95
N TRP A 54 4.49 0.23 -10.03
CA TRP A 54 4.05 1.60 -10.27
C TRP A 54 4.85 2.57 -9.43
N LEU A 55 5.45 3.55 -10.10
CA LEU A 55 6.12 4.70 -9.51
C LEU A 55 5.22 5.93 -9.70
N PRO A 56 4.63 6.49 -8.63
CA PRO A 56 3.70 7.62 -8.73
C PRO A 56 4.35 8.92 -9.22
N ASP A 57 5.67 9.02 -9.06
CA ASP A 57 6.50 10.15 -9.45
C ASP A 57 7.83 9.54 -9.90
N PRO A 58 8.06 9.36 -11.22
CA PRO A 58 7.55 10.18 -12.33
C PRO A 58 6.36 9.59 -13.14
N LYS A 59 5.43 8.85 -12.52
CA LYS A 59 4.26 8.21 -13.18
C LYS A 59 4.66 7.10 -14.17
N ILE A 60 5.47 6.16 -13.70
CA ILE A 60 5.94 5.02 -14.49
C ILE A 60 5.23 3.74 -14.08
N VAL A 61 4.73 3.00 -15.06
CA VAL A 61 4.37 1.60 -14.92
C VAL A 61 5.47 0.74 -15.54
N GLY A 62 5.86 -0.31 -14.83
CA GLY A 62 6.94 -1.17 -15.29
C GLY A 62 6.78 -2.63 -14.91
N VAL A 63 7.57 -3.46 -15.58
CA VAL A 63 7.69 -4.90 -15.35
C VAL A 63 9.17 -5.25 -15.35
N CYS A 64 9.64 -5.97 -14.34
CA CYS A 64 11.02 -6.43 -14.27
C CYS A 64 11.15 -7.88 -13.80
N ASN A 65 12.24 -8.56 -14.16
CA ASN A 65 12.55 -9.90 -13.64
C ASN A 65 13.48 -9.89 -12.42
N GLY A 66 13.91 -8.70 -11.97
CA GLY A 66 14.87 -8.53 -10.86
C GLY A 66 16.33 -8.83 -11.22
N VAL A 67 16.64 -9.10 -12.49
CA VAL A 67 17.99 -9.45 -12.95
C VAL A 67 18.46 -8.51 -14.05
N ASN A 68 17.83 -8.55 -15.23
CA ASN A 68 18.29 -7.85 -16.43
C ASN A 68 17.18 -7.52 -17.44
N GLU A 69 15.96 -8.01 -17.24
CA GLU A 69 14.81 -7.65 -18.07
C GLU A 69 14.01 -6.59 -17.33
N LEU A 70 13.89 -5.42 -17.96
CA LEU A 70 13.17 -4.28 -17.44
C LEU A 70 12.38 -3.65 -18.58
N TYR A 71 11.09 -3.39 -18.36
CA TYR A 71 10.22 -2.75 -19.32
C TYR A 71 9.45 -1.64 -18.64
N GLU A 72 9.46 -0.44 -19.21
CA GLU A 72 8.83 0.74 -18.61
C GLU A 72 8.01 1.54 -19.62
N LEU A 73 7.04 2.27 -19.07
CA LEU A 73 6.30 3.31 -19.77
C LEU A 73 5.99 4.43 -18.78
N ALA A 74 6.47 5.64 -19.08
CA ALA A 74 5.90 6.85 -18.49
C ALA A 74 4.51 7.06 -19.09
N ILE A 75 3.48 7.10 -18.24
CA ILE A 75 2.09 7.08 -18.69
C ILE A 75 1.36 8.31 -18.15
N SER A 76 0.62 9.00 -19.02
CA SER A 76 -0.16 10.18 -18.63
C SER A 76 -1.36 9.78 -17.76
N GLU A 77 -1.96 10.76 -17.06
CA GLU A 77 -3.18 10.51 -16.28
C GLU A 77 -4.34 10.09 -17.19
N LYS A 78 -4.46 10.74 -18.35
CA LYS A 78 -5.44 10.39 -19.37
C LYS A 78 -5.30 8.95 -19.85
N ASP A 79 -4.10 8.55 -20.27
CA ASP A 79 -3.87 7.19 -20.77
C ASP A 79 -4.09 6.12 -19.68
N ARG A 80 -3.80 6.46 -18.41
CA ARG A 80 -4.13 5.59 -17.27
C ARG A 80 -5.63 5.47 -17.05
N ALA A 81 -6.36 6.58 -17.13
CA ALA A 81 -7.81 6.63 -17.01
C ALA A 81 -8.47 5.79 -18.10
N ASP A 82 -8.01 5.93 -19.35
CA ASP A 82 -8.45 5.14 -20.50
C ASP A 82 -8.10 3.64 -20.31
N PHE A 83 -6.90 3.33 -19.82
CA PHE A 83 -6.47 1.94 -19.59
C PHE A 83 -7.35 1.20 -18.58
N VAL A 84 -7.77 1.86 -17.50
CA VAL A 84 -8.68 1.25 -16.51
C VAL A 84 -10.15 1.58 -16.74
N ASN A 85 -10.47 2.29 -17.82
CA ASN A 85 -11.82 2.70 -18.23
C ASN A 85 -12.59 3.46 -17.14
N VAL A 86 -11.98 4.51 -16.57
CA VAL A 86 -12.60 5.40 -15.56
C VAL A 86 -12.30 6.86 -15.84
N SER A 87 -12.97 7.78 -15.15
CA SER A 87 -12.62 9.21 -15.21
C SER A 87 -11.36 9.52 -14.39
N GLU A 88 -10.63 10.56 -14.79
CA GLU A 88 -9.42 11.04 -14.09
C GLU A 88 -9.68 11.38 -12.61
N THR A 89 -10.90 11.82 -12.27
CA THR A 89 -11.29 12.20 -10.91
C THR A 89 -11.26 11.04 -9.91
N ILE A 90 -11.56 9.82 -10.34
CA ILE A 90 -11.55 8.63 -9.48
C ILE A 90 -10.34 7.74 -9.71
N LEU A 91 -9.54 8.04 -10.74
CA LEU A 91 -8.37 7.27 -11.15
C LEU A 91 -7.40 6.97 -9.99
N PRO A 92 -7.02 7.91 -9.09
CA PRO A 92 -6.09 7.60 -8.01
C PRO A 92 -6.56 6.49 -7.07
N THR A 93 -7.86 6.41 -6.82
CA THR A 93 -8.48 5.40 -5.95
C THR A 93 -8.54 4.07 -6.68
N ILE A 94 -9.11 4.06 -7.90
CA ILE A 94 -9.27 2.84 -8.70
C ILE A 94 -7.92 2.23 -9.07
N TRP A 95 -6.93 3.04 -9.43
CA TRP A 95 -5.59 2.56 -9.77
C TRP A 95 -4.92 1.87 -8.59
N ARG A 96 -5.01 2.48 -7.40
CA ARG A 96 -4.50 1.89 -6.17
C ARG A 96 -5.19 0.58 -5.86
N GLU A 97 -6.50 0.52 -5.99
CA GLU A 97 -7.27 -0.70 -5.75
C GLU A 97 -6.89 -1.80 -6.74
N ASN A 98 -6.74 -1.47 -8.03
CA ASN A 98 -6.32 -2.42 -9.06
C ASN A 98 -4.89 -2.95 -8.83
N MET A 99 -3.96 -2.07 -8.44
CA MET A 99 -2.63 -2.50 -7.99
C MET A 99 -2.74 -3.37 -6.74
N SER A 100 -3.66 -3.04 -5.82
CA SER A 100 -3.90 -3.77 -4.58
C SER A 100 -4.48 -5.18 -4.79
N ASN A 101 -5.28 -5.32 -5.84
CA ASN A 101 -5.94 -6.57 -6.19
C ASN A 101 -5.16 -7.36 -7.24
N LYS A 102 -3.97 -6.90 -7.64
CA LYS A 102 -3.14 -7.50 -8.69
C LYS A 102 -3.91 -7.70 -10.00
N ALA A 103 -4.73 -6.70 -10.36
CA ALA A 103 -5.63 -6.77 -11.49
C ALA A 103 -4.93 -6.65 -12.86
N PHE A 104 -3.66 -6.25 -12.88
CA PHE A 104 -2.87 -6.17 -14.10
C PHE A 104 -2.05 -7.44 -14.31
N THR A 105 -2.03 -7.94 -15.54
CA THR A 105 -1.35 -9.19 -15.89
C THR A 105 -0.41 -8.96 -17.05
N VAL A 106 0.66 -9.73 -17.13
CA VAL A 106 1.55 -9.72 -18.30
C VAL A 106 0.95 -10.68 -19.33
N SER A 107 0.66 -10.19 -20.53
CA SER A 107 0.04 -10.98 -21.59
C SER A 107 0.99 -11.37 -22.71
N ALA A 108 2.08 -10.63 -22.91
CA ALA A 108 3.10 -10.95 -23.89
C ALA A 108 4.44 -10.29 -23.54
N ILE A 109 5.54 -11.00 -23.76
CA ILE A 109 6.90 -10.47 -23.62
C ILE A 109 7.69 -10.75 -24.90
N SER A 110 8.46 -9.75 -25.33
CA SER A 110 9.46 -9.85 -26.39
C SER A 110 10.76 -9.15 -25.94
N LYS A 111 11.83 -9.28 -26.73
CA LYS A 111 13.12 -8.65 -26.40
C LYS A 111 13.07 -7.13 -26.26
N SER A 112 12.14 -6.47 -26.94
CA SER A 112 12.04 -5.00 -26.96
C SER A 112 10.79 -4.47 -26.26
N GLN A 113 9.85 -5.33 -25.89
CA GLN A 113 8.52 -4.91 -25.47
C GLN A 113 7.87 -5.90 -24.50
N CYS A 114 7.10 -5.36 -23.56
CA CYS A 114 6.21 -6.14 -22.69
C CYS A 114 4.79 -5.58 -22.82
N THR A 115 3.78 -6.44 -22.84
CA THR A 115 2.37 -6.05 -22.86
C THR A 115 1.74 -6.38 -21.51
N VAL A 116 1.18 -5.36 -20.88
CA VAL A 116 0.40 -5.49 -19.66
C VAL A 116 -1.07 -5.33 -20.00
N MET A 117 -1.92 -6.18 -19.43
CA MET A 117 -3.34 -6.25 -19.69
C MET A 117 -4.13 -5.94 -18.41
N PHE A 118 -5.25 -5.24 -18.57
CA PHE A 118 -6.28 -5.04 -17.57
C PHE A 118 -7.60 -5.60 -18.10
N GLY A 119 -8.22 -6.51 -17.34
CA GLY A 119 -9.40 -7.24 -17.79
C GLY A 119 -9.11 -8.07 -19.05
N THR A 120 -10.00 -7.99 -20.06
CA THR A 120 -9.92 -8.81 -21.28
C THR A 120 -9.59 -8.04 -22.56
N LYS A 121 -9.57 -6.69 -22.51
CA LYS A 121 -9.45 -5.85 -23.71
C LYS A 121 -8.41 -4.76 -23.62
N ASN A 122 -8.15 -4.24 -22.42
CA ASN A 122 -7.32 -3.06 -22.28
C ASN A 122 -5.87 -3.50 -22.11
N THR A 123 -4.98 -2.97 -22.95
CA THR A 123 -3.56 -3.31 -22.93
C THR A 123 -2.70 -2.07 -23.03
N ILE A 124 -1.60 -2.06 -22.30
CA ILE A 124 -0.53 -1.08 -22.44
C ILE A 124 0.77 -1.79 -22.83
N LYS A 125 1.58 -1.06 -23.60
CA LYS A 125 2.80 -1.56 -24.22
C LYS A 125 4.00 -0.86 -23.60
N LEU A 126 4.80 -1.61 -22.85
CA LEU A 126 6.01 -1.16 -22.18
C LEU A 126 7.22 -1.39 -23.07
N LYS A 127 8.18 -0.46 -23.09
CA LYS A 127 9.41 -0.59 -23.88
C LYS A 127 10.53 -1.13 -23.01
N ALA A 128 11.38 -1.98 -23.58
CA ALA A 128 12.57 -2.47 -22.89
C ALA A 128 13.47 -1.29 -22.50
N ASN A 129 13.81 -1.21 -21.22
CA ASN A 129 14.78 -0.29 -20.68
C ASN A 129 16.11 -1.02 -20.52
N LYS A 130 17.18 -0.49 -21.13
CA LYS A 130 18.53 -1.07 -21.13
C LYS A 130 19.48 -0.37 -20.16
N ASP A 131 18.99 0.61 -19.42
CA ASP A 131 19.78 1.29 -18.42
C ASP A 131 20.07 0.35 -17.24
N SER A 132 21.37 0.07 -17.04
CA SER A 132 21.87 -0.81 -15.99
C SER A 132 21.64 -0.25 -14.58
N HIS A 133 21.51 1.07 -14.43
CA HIS A 133 21.32 1.71 -13.13
C HIS A 133 19.86 1.79 -12.71
N ARG A 134 18.93 1.63 -13.66
CA ARG A 134 17.50 1.84 -13.42
C ARG A 134 16.91 0.94 -12.33
N MET A 135 17.36 -0.32 -12.25
CA MET A 135 16.94 -1.23 -11.16
C MET A 135 17.39 -0.73 -9.78
N THR A 136 18.57 -0.12 -9.69
CA THR A 136 19.07 0.46 -8.44
C THR A 136 18.20 1.64 -8.02
N GLU A 137 17.86 2.52 -8.97
CA GLU A 137 16.98 3.67 -8.72
C GLU A 137 15.60 3.24 -8.20
N ILE A 138 15.00 2.21 -8.82
CA ILE A 138 13.70 1.66 -8.40
C ILE A 138 13.79 1.14 -6.96
N VAL A 139 14.84 0.38 -6.63
CA VAL A 139 15.04 -0.14 -5.28
C VAL A 139 15.26 0.99 -4.27
N GLU A 140 16.04 2.02 -4.61
CA GLU A 140 16.23 3.19 -3.75
C GLU A 140 14.93 3.94 -3.48
N GLU A 141 14.10 4.14 -4.51
CA GLU A 141 12.79 4.77 -4.34
C GLU A 141 11.88 3.95 -3.41
N MET A 142 11.90 2.62 -3.54
CA MET A 142 11.19 1.73 -2.62
C MET A 142 11.70 1.85 -1.19
N LEU A 143 13.02 1.86 -0.98
CA LEU A 143 13.62 2.00 0.35
C LEU A 143 13.27 3.34 0.99
N LYS A 144 13.34 4.45 0.23
CA LYS A 144 12.92 5.78 0.69
C LYS A 144 11.45 5.80 1.13
N CYS A 145 10.57 5.10 0.40
CA CYS A 145 9.18 4.92 0.80
C CYS A 145 9.05 4.16 2.14
N ILE A 146 9.81 3.08 2.33
CA ILE A 146 9.80 2.29 3.57
C ILE A 146 10.28 3.10 4.77
N GLU A 147 11.38 3.84 4.62
CA GLU A 147 11.93 4.69 5.68
C GLU A 147 10.95 5.79 6.09
N SER A 148 10.31 6.43 5.12
CA SER A 148 9.28 7.44 5.36
C SER A 148 8.09 6.87 6.15
N LEU A 149 7.67 5.64 5.83
CA LEU A 149 6.62 4.93 6.56
C LEU A 149 7.01 4.64 8.01
N ASN A 150 8.23 4.11 8.24
CA ASN A 150 8.72 3.83 9.58
C ASN A 150 8.78 5.10 10.43
N SER A 151 9.29 6.21 9.88
CA SER A 151 9.34 7.49 10.59
C SER A 151 7.95 8.03 10.94
N SER A 152 6.96 7.78 10.08
CA SER A 152 5.57 8.20 10.30
C SER A 152 4.89 7.33 11.36
N LEU A 153 5.17 6.03 11.37
CA LEU A 153 4.70 5.09 12.40
C LEU A 153 5.24 5.47 13.78
N GLU A 154 6.54 5.76 13.90
CA GLU A 154 7.15 6.21 15.15
C GLU A 154 6.53 7.51 15.66
N LYS A 155 6.24 8.46 14.76
CA LYS A 155 5.55 9.72 15.12
C LYS A 155 4.13 9.49 15.62
N LEU A 156 3.40 8.53 15.05
CA LEU A 156 2.06 8.16 15.50
C LEU A 156 2.09 7.43 16.85
N GLN A 157 3.06 6.55 17.08
CA GLN A 157 3.26 5.90 18.38
C GLN A 157 3.57 6.91 19.49
N ARG A 158 4.41 7.92 19.22
CA ARG A 158 4.69 9.01 20.17
C ARG A 158 3.48 9.91 20.44
N LYS A 159 2.54 10.05 19.50
CA LYS A 159 1.28 10.79 19.68
C LYS A 159 0.19 9.97 20.36
N GLY A 160 0.21 8.64 20.25
CA GLY A 160 -0.72 7.72 20.91
C GLY A 160 -0.42 7.44 22.39
N SER A 161 0.80 7.74 22.86
CA SER A 161 1.23 7.51 24.25
C SER A 161 0.90 8.64 25.24
N VAL A 162 0.06 9.61 24.87
CA VAL A 162 -0.46 10.65 25.78
C VAL A 162 -1.97 10.54 25.89
N LYS A 163 -2.43 9.55 26.65
CA LYS A 163 -3.70 9.58 27.39
C LYS A 163 -3.72 8.42 28.41
N LYS A 164 -2.96 8.58 29.51
CA LYS A 164 -3.43 8.08 30.80
C LYS A 164 -4.63 8.94 31.17
N ILE A 165 -5.82 8.52 30.74
CA ILE A 165 -7.07 9.03 31.28
C ILE A 165 -7.12 8.49 32.71
N ASN A 166 -6.76 9.32 33.68
CA ASN A 166 -7.28 9.12 35.03
C ASN A 166 -8.80 9.25 34.89
N ASP A 167 -9.50 8.12 34.95
CA ASP A 167 -10.95 8.05 35.05
C ASP A 167 -11.38 8.69 36.36
N VAL A 168 -11.47 10.02 36.38
CA VAL A 168 -12.33 10.72 37.31
C VAL A 168 -13.73 10.62 36.73
N ILE A 169 -14.41 9.53 37.07
CA ILE A 169 -15.83 9.33 36.84
C ILE A 169 -16.57 10.54 37.43
N PRO A 170 -17.34 11.32 36.65
CA PRO A 170 -18.23 12.30 37.24
C PRO A 170 -19.40 11.51 37.84
N VAL A 171 -19.33 11.26 39.15
CA VAL A 171 -20.44 10.66 39.90
C VAL A 171 -21.63 11.61 39.82
N LYS A 172 -22.58 11.30 38.92
CA LYS A 172 -23.92 11.87 38.91
C LYS A 172 -24.55 11.52 40.27
N ARG A 173 -24.55 12.46 41.22
CA ARG A 173 -25.27 12.34 42.50
C ARG A 173 -26.77 12.16 42.20
N ARG A 174 -27.24 10.93 42.16
CA ARG A 174 -28.67 10.63 42.32
C ARG A 174 -29.02 10.93 43.77
N LYS A 175 -29.85 11.95 43.99
CA LYS A 175 -30.53 12.15 45.28
C LYS A 175 -31.39 10.92 45.54
N GLN A 176 -31.11 10.20 46.63
CA GLN A 176 -31.98 9.11 47.10
C GLN A 176 -33.32 9.71 47.57
N PRO A 177 -34.45 9.02 47.35
CA PRO A 177 -35.70 9.41 47.99
C PRO A 177 -35.60 9.09 49.49
N VAL A 178 -35.70 10.13 50.31
CA VAL A 178 -35.77 10.04 51.78
C VAL A 178 -37.06 9.29 52.13
N ARG A 179 -36.96 7.99 52.46
CA ARG A 179 -38.02 7.28 53.17
C ARG A 179 -38.03 7.79 54.61
N LYS A 180 -39.00 8.64 54.95
CA LYS A 180 -39.30 8.97 56.34
C LYS A 180 -39.93 7.73 56.98
N ILE A 181 -39.16 7.00 57.77
CA ILE A 181 -39.66 6.05 58.75
C ILE A 181 -40.13 6.91 59.93
N LYS A 182 -41.43 6.93 60.21
CA LYS A 182 -41.95 7.36 61.52
C LYS A 182 -41.82 6.16 62.44
N TRP A 183 -41.05 6.32 63.50
CA TRP A 183 -41.18 5.52 64.70
C TRP A 183 -42.23 6.22 65.55
N ASP A 184 -43.32 5.54 65.86
CA ASP A 184 -44.21 5.94 66.95
C ASP A 184 -43.53 5.50 68.25
N GLU A 185 -43.22 6.45 69.13
CA GLU A 185 -42.97 6.20 70.54
C GLU A 185 -43.99 7.01 71.35
N ASP A 186 -44.65 6.27 72.23
CA ASP A 186 -45.57 6.58 73.34
C ASP A 186 -47.00 7.09 73.06
#